data_AF-A0A955NQU3-F1
#
_entry.id   AF-A0A955NQU3-F1
#
_cell.length_a   1.000
_cell.length_b   1.000
_cell.length_c   1.000
_cell.angle_alpha   90.00
_cell.angle_beta   90.00
_cell.angle_gamma   90.00
#
_symmetry.space_group_name_H-M   'P 1'
#
loop_
_entity.id
_entity.type
_entity.pdbx_description
1 polymer ?
#
loop_
_entity_poly.entity_id
_entity_poly.type
_entity_poly.pdbx_seq_one_letter_code
_entity_poly.pdbx_strand_id
1 'polypeptide(L)'
;MVTSVSKKPENRNEAPAAIFVMDEEDIRRTGASSIPELLRFVPGVNVAQIDSNKWAISSRGFNNDFANKLLVLIDGRTVYTPLFSGVYWDVQDVLIEDIERVEVIRGPGAVVWGANAVN
;
A
#
# COMPACT_ATOMS: atom_id res chain seq x y z
N MET A 1 -7.08 -10.41 -11.39
CA MET A 1 -6.13 -11.39 -10.82
C MET A 1 -5.32 -10.67 -9.76
N VAL A 2 -4.87 -11.35 -8.71
CA VAL A 2 -4.01 -10.75 -7.67
C VAL A 2 -2.67 -11.45 -7.75
N THR A 3 -1.58 -10.68 -7.81
CA THR A 3 -0.24 -11.26 -7.93
C THR A 3 0.48 -11.23 -6.58
N SER A 4 0.09 -10.32 -5.71
CA SER A 4 0.63 -10.17 -4.35
C SER A 4 0.13 -11.20 -3.35
N VAL A 5 -0.60 -12.28 -3.73
CA VAL A 5 -1.06 -13.33 -2.80
C VAL A 5 -0.32 -14.67 -2.96
N SER A 6 0.46 -14.86 -4.03
CA SER A 6 1.37 -16.02 -4.10
C SER A 6 2.57 -15.84 -5.02
N LYS A 7 2.84 -14.62 -5.51
CA LYS A 7 3.72 -14.34 -6.66
C LYS A 7 3.30 -15.06 -7.96
N LYS A 8 2.10 -15.66 -7.97
CA LYS A 8 1.42 -16.20 -9.15
C LYS A 8 0.04 -15.53 -9.27
N PRO A 9 -0.53 -15.41 -10.48
CA PRO A 9 -1.87 -14.88 -10.64
C PRO A 9 -2.88 -15.84 -10.01
N GLU A 10 -3.52 -15.43 -8.92
CA GLU A 10 -4.58 -16.21 -8.27
C GLU A 10 -5.92 -15.47 -8.30
N ASN A 11 -6.99 -16.25 -8.14
CA ASN A 11 -8.35 -15.74 -8.13
C ASN A 11 -8.66 -15.13 -6.76
N ARG A 12 -9.33 -13.96 -6.72
CA ARG A 12 -9.55 -13.17 -5.49
C ARG A 12 -10.24 -13.95 -4.36
N ASN A 13 -10.93 -15.04 -4.70
CA ASN A 13 -11.75 -15.83 -3.78
C ASN A 13 -10.95 -16.84 -2.94
N GLU A 14 -9.66 -17.07 -3.23
CA GLU A 14 -8.85 -18.09 -2.54
C GLU A 14 -8.04 -17.52 -1.35
N ALA A 15 -7.98 -16.20 -1.22
CA ALA A 15 -7.21 -15.53 -0.18
C ALA A 15 -8.07 -15.26 1.09
N PRO A 16 -7.67 -15.70 2.29
CA PRO A 16 -8.37 -15.38 3.55
C PRO A 16 -8.10 -13.92 4.03
N ALA A 17 -7.84 -13.00 3.11
CA ALA A 17 -7.50 -11.60 3.37
C ALA A 17 -8.41 -10.66 2.56
N ALA A 18 -8.66 -9.46 3.10
CA ALA A 18 -9.44 -8.44 2.39
C ALA A 18 -8.52 -7.75 1.37
N ILE A 19 -8.75 -8.03 0.08
CA ILE A 19 -7.93 -7.50 -1.03
C ILE A 19 -8.70 -6.43 -1.79
N PHE A 20 -8.12 -5.24 -1.84
CA PHE A 20 -8.55 -4.15 -2.71
C PHE A 20 -7.53 -3.97 -3.83
N VAL A 21 -8.03 -3.76 -5.06
CA VAL A 21 -7.20 -3.55 -6.25
C VAL A 21 -7.74 -2.32 -6.96
N MET A 22 -6.85 -1.39 -7.30
CA MET A 22 -7.09 -0.32 -8.26
C MET A 22 -6.29 -0.64 -9.51
N ASP A 23 -6.94 -0.75 -10.65
CA ASP A 23 -6.26 -0.88 -11.94
C ASP A 23 -5.94 0.48 -12.56
N GLU A 24 -5.26 0.48 -13.71
CA GLU A 24 -4.87 1.69 -14.45
C GLU A 24 -6.06 2.62 -14.75
N GLU A 25 -7.26 2.09 -15.00
CA GLU A 25 -8.45 2.90 -15.27
C GLU A 25 -8.96 3.56 -13.98
N ASP A 26 -9.04 2.81 -12.89
CA ASP A 26 -9.38 3.34 -11.57
C ASP A 26 -8.40 4.44 -11.15
N ILE A 27 -7.10 4.19 -11.29
CA ILE A 27 -6.02 5.12 -10.96
C ILE A 27 -6.18 6.42 -11.74
N ARG A 28 -6.37 6.35 -13.07
CA ARG A 28 -6.58 7.53 -13.92
C ARG A 28 -7.81 8.33 -13.49
N ARG A 29 -8.89 7.66 -13.11
CA ARG A 29 -10.14 8.31 -12.67
C ARG A 29 -10.00 9.06 -11.34
N THR A 30 -9.02 8.71 -10.50
CA THR A 30 -8.80 9.42 -9.22
C THR A 30 -8.27 10.85 -9.39
N GLY A 31 -7.50 11.11 -10.45
CA GLY A 31 -6.76 12.36 -10.62
C GLY A 31 -5.65 12.58 -9.57
N ALA A 32 -5.26 11.54 -8.84
CA ALA A 32 -4.19 11.62 -7.84
C ALA A 32 -2.83 11.89 -8.49
N SER A 33 -2.00 12.67 -7.81
CA SER A 33 -0.66 13.06 -8.26
C SER A 33 0.47 12.37 -7.47
N SER A 34 0.11 11.60 -6.44
CA SER A 34 1.07 10.90 -5.60
C SER A 34 0.51 9.60 -5.03
N ILE A 35 1.39 8.68 -4.62
CA ILE A 35 0.96 7.40 -4.02
C ILE A 35 0.13 7.62 -2.75
N PRO A 36 0.48 8.53 -1.82
CA PRO A 36 -0.38 8.84 -0.68
C PRO A 36 -1.79 9.30 -1.08
N GLU A 37 -1.92 10.11 -2.13
CA GLU A 37 -3.23 10.53 -2.64
C GLU A 37 -4.03 9.36 -3.19
N LEU A 38 -3.41 8.47 -3.99
CA LEU A 38 -4.06 7.24 -4.46
C LEU A 38 -4.57 6.39 -3.29
N LEU A 39 -3.76 6.23 -2.24
CA LEU A 39 -4.11 5.41 -1.09
C LEU A 39 -5.28 5.96 -0.27
N ARG A 40 -5.67 7.24 -0.43
CA ARG A 40 -6.91 7.79 0.17
C ARG A 40 -8.17 7.16 -0.40
N PHE A 41 -8.13 6.64 -1.62
CA PHE A 41 -9.26 6.00 -2.28
C PHE A 41 -9.42 4.53 -1.88
N VAL A 42 -8.44 3.96 -1.16
CA VAL A 42 -8.49 2.57 -0.71
C VAL A 42 -9.33 2.46 0.57
N PRO A 43 -10.45 1.72 0.57
CA PRO A 43 -11.31 1.61 1.75
C PRO A 43 -10.56 1.06 2.94
N GLY A 44 -10.65 1.74 4.10
CA GLY A 44 -10.01 1.32 5.36
C GLY A 44 -8.49 1.47 5.42
N VAL A 45 -7.91 2.22 4.46
CA VAL A 45 -6.59 2.84 4.59
C VAL A 45 -6.79 4.27 5.08
N ASN A 46 -6.01 4.66 6.08
CA ASN A 46 -5.99 6.00 6.64
C ASN A 46 -4.72 6.70 6.18
N VAL A 47 -4.87 7.84 5.51
CA VAL A 47 -3.75 8.67 5.04
C VAL A 47 -3.82 10.03 5.74
N ALA A 48 -2.83 10.31 6.59
CA ALA A 48 -2.63 11.59 7.22
C ALA A 48 -1.40 12.28 6.60
N GLN A 49 -1.55 13.55 6.25
CA GLN A 49 -0.43 14.40 5.89
C GLN A 49 0.02 15.14 7.15
N ILE A 50 1.27 14.91 7.58
CA ILE A 50 1.82 15.52 8.79
C ILE A 50 2.35 16.91 8.48
N ASP A 51 3.09 17.05 7.37
CA ASP A 51 3.61 18.30 6.85
C ASP A 51 3.73 18.24 5.31
N SER A 52 4.43 19.19 4.69
CA SER A 52 4.57 19.28 3.23
C SER A 52 5.21 18.05 2.58
N ASN A 53 5.97 17.24 3.33
CA ASN A 53 6.66 16.08 2.77
C ASN A 53 6.52 14.79 3.60
N LYS A 54 5.90 14.84 4.78
CA LYS A 54 5.68 13.66 5.63
C LYS A 54 4.24 13.18 5.61
N TRP A 55 4.10 11.87 5.45
CA TRP A 55 2.83 11.16 5.40
C TRP A 55 2.82 10.01 6.41
N ALA A 56 1.74 9.90 7.18
CA ALA A 56 1.44 8.72 7.98
C ALA A 56 0.32 7.93 7.30
N ILE A 57 0.63 6.70 6.87
CA ILE A 57 -0.32 5.82 6.20
C ILE A 57 -0.50 4.58 7.05
N SER A 58 -1.74 4.25 7.42
CA SER A 58 -2.04 3.06 8.22
C SER A 58 -3.28 2.34 7.72
N SER A 59 -3.48 1.12 8.20
CA SER A 59 -4.72 0.36 8.05
C SER A 59 -5.24 0.05 9.46
N ARG A 60 -6.56 -0.13 9.60
CA ARG A 60 -7.24 -0.54 10.86
C ARG A 60 -7.00 0.37 12.08
N GLY A 61 -6.84 1.68 11.89
CA GLY A 61 -6.77 2.63 12.99
C GLY A 61 -5.45 2.65 13.78
N PHE A 62 -4.41 1.97 13.30
CA PHE A 62 -3.05 2.04 13.85
C PHE A 62 -2.31 3.30 13.39
N ASN A 63 -2.90 4.48 13.63
CA ASN A 63 -2.23 5.77 13.40
C ASN A 63 -1.29 6.06 14.58
N ASN A 64 0.00 5.75 14.41
CA ASN A 64 1.08 6.32 15.21
C ASN A 64 2.00 7.09 14.24
N ASP A 65 2.73 8.10 14.71
CA ASP A 65 3.51 9.05 13.89
C ASP A 65 4.50 8.36 12.93
N PHE A 66 4.87 7.11 13.20
CA PHE A 66 5.81 6.32 12.42
C PHE A 66 5.18 5.31 11.45
N ALA A 67 3.86 5.07 11.51
CA ALA A 67 3.12 4.22 10.56
C ALA A 67 3.84 2.90 10.17
N ASN A 68 4.51 2.28 11.14
CA ASN A 68 5.58 1.29 10.90
C ASN A 68 5.11 -0.15 10.70
N LYS A 69 3.83 -0.34 10.37
CA LYS A 69 3.18 -1.66 10.29
C LYS A 69 2.66 -2.00 8.89
N LEU A 70 2.97 -1.17 7.89
CA LEU A 70 2.69 -1.46 6.50
C LEU A 70 3.94 -2.03 5.84
N LEU A 71 3.83 -3.24 5.30
CA LEU A 71 4.77 -3.73 4.32
C LEU A 71 4.42 -3.10 2.97
N VAL A 72 5.35 -2.36 2.38
CA VAL A 72 5.17 -1.72 1.08
C VAL A 72 6.13 -2.35 0.08
N LEU A 73 5.61 -2.71 -1.08
CA LEU A 73 6.40 -3.23 -2.19
C LEU A 73 6.14 -2.41 -3.44
N ILE A 74 7.20 -2.08 -4.17
CA ILE A 74 7.15 -1.54 -5.54
C ILE A 74 7.82 -2.59 -6.43
N ASP A 75 7.12 -3.08 -7.44
CA ASP A 75 7.57 -4.17 -8.32
C ASP A 75 8.12 -5.40 -7.56
N GLY A 76 7.48 -5.72 -6.42
CA GLY A 76 7.86 -6.84 -5.56
C GLY A 76 9.12 -6.61 -4.71
N ARG A 77 9.69 -5.40 -4.70
CA ARG A 77 10.81 -5.01 -3.85
C ARG A 77 10.30 -4.20 -2.65
N THR A 78 10.70 -4.60 -1.45
CA THR A 78 10.33 -3.89 -0.24
C THR A 78 10.90 -2.47 -0.26
N VAL A 79 10.03 -1.49 -0.06
CA VAL A 79 10.41 -0.11 0.21
C VAL A 79 10.27 0.10 1.70
N TYR A 80 11.40 0.32 2.38
CA TYR A 80 11.41 0.62 3.81
C TYR A 80 12.66 1.42 4.17
N THR A 81 12.57 2.24 5.21
CA THR A 81 13.74 2.85 5.85
C THR A 81 13.97 2.27 7.25
N PRO A 82 15.22 1.92 7.61
CA PRO A 82 15.55 1.47 8.96
C PRO A 82 15.49 2.60 10.00
N LEU A 83 15.45 3.88 9.58
CA LEU A 83 15.49 5.03 10.49
C LEU A 83 14.28 5.09 11.41
N PHE A 84 13.09 4.72 10.91
CA PHE A 84 11.86 4.70 11.70
C PHE A 84 10.93 3.53 11.37
N SER A 85 11.40 2.57 10.58
CA SER A 85 10.65 1.38 10.17
C SER A 85 9.38 1.69 9.35
N GLY A 86 9.44 2.70 8.48
CA GLY A 86 8.33 3.08 7.59
C GLY A 86 8.80 3.41 6.17
N VAL A 87 8.02 4.21 5.44
CA VAL A 87 8.28 4.62 4.05
C VAL A 87 8.37 6.13 3.96
N TYR A 88 9.41 6.62 3.29
CA TYR A 88 9.45 8.00 2.81
C TYR A 88 8.65 8.08 1.51
N TRP A 89 7.39 8.47 1.60
CA TRP A 89 6.48 8.49 0.45
C TRP A 89 6.82 9.59 -0.56
N ASP A 90 7.48 10.66 -0.10
CA ASP A 90 7.92 11.82 -0.88
C ASP A 90 9.14 11.57 -1.77
N VAL A 91 9.90 10.51 -1.50
CA VAL A 91 11.12 10.17 -2.26
C VAL A 91 10.92 8.97 -3.20
N GLN A 92 9.71 8.44 -3.31
CA GLN A 92 9.40 7.37 -4.26
C GLN A 92 9.19 7.99 -5.64
N ASP A 93 10.15 7.79 -6.54
CA ASP A 93 10.15 8.33 -7.90
C ASP A 93 9.29 7.45 -8.83
N VAL A 94 8.00 7.35 -8.50
CA VAL A 94 7.01 6.61 -9.30
C VAL A 94 6.05 7.62 -9.90
N LEU A 95 6.04 7.69 -11.22
CA LEU A 95 5.05 8.42 -11.99
C LEU A 95 3.70 7.69 -11.87
N ILE A 96 2.65 8.40 -11.44
CA ILE A 96 1.32 7.79 -11.26
C ILE A 96 0.79 7.17 -12.56
N GLU A 97 1.12 7.79 -13.69
CA GLU A 97 0.78 7.33 -15.04
C GLU A 97 1.44 6.00 -15.44
N ASP A 98 2.55 5.61 -14.79
CA ASP A 98 3.25 4.35 -15.06
C ASP A 98 2.74 3.19 -14.18
N ILE A 99 1.81 3.46 -13.24
CA ILE A 99 1.30 2.44 -12.32
C ILE A 99 0.20 1.62 -13.00
N GLU A 100 0.51 0.35 -13.32
CA GLU A 100 -0.47 -0.61 -13.87
C GLU A 100 -1.57 -0.95 -12.84
N ARG A 101 -1.19 -1.14 -11.58
CA ARG A 101 -2.13 -1.47 -10.49
C ARG A 101 -1.57 -1.18 -9.11
N VAL A 102 -2.47 -0.89 -8.18
CA VAL A 102 -2.21 -0.86 -6.73
C VAL A 102 -3.01 -1.98 -6.06
N GLU A 103 -2.30 -2.89 -5.39
CA GLU A 103 -2.91 -3.97 -4.61
C GLU A 103 -2.72 -3.70 -3.11
N VAL A 104 -3.82 -3.66 -2.34
CA VAL A 104 -3.81 -3.50 -0.89
C VAL A 104 -4.44 -4.71 -0.22
N ILE A 105 -3.61 -5.47 0.50
CA ILE A 105 -4.01 -6.64 1.28
C ILE A 105 -4.07 -6.26 2.75
N ARG A 106 -5.15 -6.60 3.43
CA ARG A 106 -5.34 -6.31 4.87
C ARG A 106 -5.76 -7.55 5.65
N GLY A 107 -5.29 -7.63 6.89
CA GLY A 107 -5.69 -8.65 7.86
C GLY A 107 -4.69 -9.80 8.04
N PRO A 108 -5.02 -10.80 8.89
CA PRO A 108 -4.06 -11.79 9.39
C PRO A 108 -3.37 -12.62 8.30
N GLY A 109 -4.02 -12.81 7.15
CA GLY A 109 -3.43 -13.48 5.98
C GLY A 109 -2.30 -12.69 5.30
N ALA A 110 -2.11 -11.41 5.63
CA ALA A 110 -1.04 -10.60 5.08
C ALA A 110 0.35 -11.02 5.59
N VAL A 111 0.44 -11.72 6.72
CA VAL A 111 1.72 -12.15 7.34
C VAL A 111 2.54 -13.06 6.41
N VAL A 112 1.90 -13.73 5.45
CA VAL A 112 2.58 -14.55 4.42
C VAL A 112 3.53 -13.71 3.55
N TRP A 113 3.37 -12.39 3.49
CA TRP A 113 4.18 -11.46 2.68
C TRP A 113 5.48 -10.99 3.34
N GLY A 114 5.66 -11.25 4.63
CA GLY A 114 6.86 -10.90 5.37
C GLY A 114 6.56 -10.57 6.83
N ALA A 115 7.57 -10.64 7.70
CA ALA A 115 7.43 -10.45 9.14
C ALA A 115 6.79 -9.11 9.55
N ASN A 116 6.79 -8.10 8.67
CA ASN A 116 6.22 -6.78 8.92
C ASN A 116 4.77 -6.61 8.43
N ALA A 117 4.16 -7.62 7.79
CA ALA A 117 2.80 -7.55 7.25
C ALA A 117 1.75 -7.97 8.30
N VAL A 118 1.68 -7.21 9.39
CA VAL A 118 0.88 -7.56 10.59
C VAL A 118 -0.48 -6.85 10.70
N ASN A 119 -0.82 -5.94 9.77
CA ASN A 119 -2.01 -5.08 9.84
C ASN A 119 -2.96 -5.18 8.63
#